data_AF-A0A8X6YU63-F1
#
_entry.id   AF-A0A8X6YU63-F1
#
_cell.length_a   1.000
_cell.length_b   1.000
_cell.length_c   1.000
_cell.angle_alpha   90.00
_cell.angle_beta   90.00
_cell.angle_gamma   90.00
#
_symmetry.space_group_name_H-M   'P 1'
#
loop_
_entity.id
_entity.type
_entity.pdbx_description
1 polymer ?
#
loop_
_entity_poly.entity_id
_entity_poly.type
_entity_poly.pdbx_seq_one_letter_code
_entity_poly.pdbx_strand_id
1 'polypeptide(L)'
;MVLEEGKETCRVDVHKKEVQEKFRQQMGLLVHAPKFDCGTTNDDNTAREFFLNPVIASSITGIDEILIRKLHVVLTTTACGQNIDAQQFKKFCLATAKHY
;
A
#
# COMPACT_ATOMS: atom_id res chain seq x y z
N MET A 1 5.95 -37.89 -0.65
CA MET A 1 6.03 -36.53 -0.07
C MET A 1 5.21 -35.64 -0.99
N VAL A 2 3.89 -35.57 -0.74
CA VAL A 2 2.92 -34.91 -1.63
C VAL A 2 2.72 -33.49 -1.12
N LEU A 3 2.70 -32.55 -2.07
CA LEU A 3 2.84 -31.11 -1.93
C LEU A 3 1.76 -30.46 -1.04
N GLU A 4 2.19 -29.65 -0.07
CA GLU A 4 1.38 -28.75 0.77
C GLU A 4 0.99 -27.44 0.02
N GLU A 5 0.96 -27.43 -1.32
CA GLU A 5 0.72 -26.19 -2.11
C GLU A 5 -0.75 -25.71 -2.09
N GLY A 6 -1.70 -26.58 -1.72
CA GLY A 6 -3.14 -26.24 -1.74
C GLY A 6 -3.65 -25.44 -0.54
N LYS A 7 -2.97 -25.48 0.62
CA LYS A 7 -3.42 -24.80 1.85
C LYS A 7 -3.02 -23.33 1.92
N GLU A 8 -1.85 -23.00 1.39
CA GLU A 8 -1.25 -21.67 1.52
C GLU A 8 -1.99 -20.64 0.65
N THR A 9 -2.35 -21.03 -0.57
CA THR A 9 -3.17 -20.22 -1.50
C THR A 9 -4.52 -19.82 -0.88
N CYS A 10 -5.21 -20.77 -0.23
CA CYS A 10 -6.50 -20.52 0.43
C CYS A 10 -6.39 -19.49 1.56
N ARG A 11 -5.32 -19.55 2.37
CA ARG A 11 -5.09 -18.58 3.46
C ARG A 11 -4.82 -17.17 2.94
N VAL A 12 -4.04 -17.05 1.87
CA VAL A 12 -3.76 -15.75 1.22
C VAL A 12 -5.05 -15.15 0.65
N ASP A 13 -5.90 -15.97 0.00
CA ASP A 13 -7.15 -15.50 -0.58
C ASP A 13 -8.17 -15.05 0.48
N VAL A 14 -8.26 -15.77 1.60
CA VAL A 14 -9.11 -15.38 2.73
C VAL A 14 -8.62 -14.06 3.33
N HIS A 15 -7.32 -13.96 3.62
CA HIS A 15 -6.75 -12.74 4.19
C HIS A 15 -6.89 -11.54 3.25
N LYS A 16 -6.69 -11.75 1.94
CA LYS A 16 -6.91 -10.72 0.91
C LYS A 16 -8.35 -10.20 0.96
N LYS A 17 -9.35 -11.09 1.03
CA LYS A 17 -10.76 -10.68 1.12
C LYS A 17 -11.05 -9.91 2.41
N GLU A 18 -10.47 -10.32 3.54
CA GLU A 18 -10.62 -9.59 4.81
C GLU A 18 -10.06 -8.18 4.73
N VAL A 19 -8.86 -8.01 4.16
CA VAL A 19 -8.23 -6.70 3.96
C VAL A 19 -9.07 -5.83 3.02
N GLN A 20 -9.54 -6.38 1.91
CA GLN A 20 -10.41 -5.67 0.96
C GLN A 20 -11.70 -5.18 1.62
N GLU A 21 -12.34 -6.03 2.43
CA GLU A 21 -13.58 -5.66 3.12
C GLU A 21 -13.33 -4.60 4.20
N LYS A 22 -12.22 -4.67 4.93
CA LYS A 22 -11.84 -3.62 5.90
C LYS A 22 -11.61 -2.27 5.22
N PHE A 23 -10.96 -2.23 4.06
CA PHE A 23 -10.81 -0.99 3.28
C PHE A 23 -12.17 -0.44 2.82
N ARG A 24 -13.06 -1.32 2.38
CA ARG A 24 -14.42 -0.94 1.97
C ARG A 24 -15.22 -0.36 3.14
N GLN A 25 -15.15 -0.98 4.32
CA GLN A 25 -15.92 -0.58 5.50
C GLN A 25 -15.38 0.66 6.19
N GLN A 26 -14.06 0.77 6.35
CA GLN A 26 -13.44 1.84 7.15
C GLN A 26 -13.07 3.07 6.32
N MET A 27 -12.80 2.90 5.02
CA MET A 27 -12.36 3.99 4.14
C MET A 27 -13.25 4.19 2.91
N GLY A 28 -14.27 3.34 2.70
CA GLY A 28 -15.08 3.39 1.49
C GLY A 28 -14.31 3.02 0.21
N LEU A 29 -13.14 2.40 0.34
CA LEU A 29 -12.25 2.11 -0.80
C LEU A 29 -12.42 0.69 -1.33
N LEU A 30 -12.59 0.56 -2.64
CA LEU A 30 -12.55 -0.71 -3.35
C LEU A 30 -11.12 -1.01 -3.80
N VAL A 31 -10.36 -1.70 -2.96
CA VAL A 31 -8.95 -2.03 -3.23
C VAL A 31 -8.84 -3.39 -3.94
N HIS A 32 -8.07 -3.43 -5.02
CA HIS A 32 -7.62 -4.63 -5.70
C HIS A 32 -8.76 -5.55 -6.18
N ALA A 33 -9.93 -4.98 -6.48
CA ALA A 33 -11.03 -5.71 -7.10
C ALA A 33 -10.78 -5.85 -8.61
N PRO A 34 -11.14 -6.98 -9.23
CA PRO A 34 -10.95 -7.19 -10.65
C PRO A 34 -11.77 -6.18 -11.48
N LYS A 35 -11.14 -5.58 -12.49
CA LYS A 35 -11.82 -4.77 -13.51
C LYS A 35 -12.18 -5.61 -14.74
N PHE A 36 -13.22 -5.20 -15.46
CA PHE A 36 -13.68 -5.88 -16.68
C PHE A 36 -12.66 -5.80 -17.83
N ASP A 37 -11.88 -4.71 -17.88
CA ASP A 37 -10.94 -4.34 -18.93
C ASP A 37 -9.47 -4.63 -18.58
N CYS A 38 -9.23 -5.72 -17.84
CA CYS A 38 -7.95 -6.14 -17.28
C CYS A 38 -7.44 -5.26 -16.11
N GLY A 39 -6.67 -5.87 -15.20
CA GLY A 39 -6.13 -5.18 -14.03
C GLY A 39 -7.11 -5.09 -12.86
N THR A 40 -6.94 -4.08 -12.01
CA THR A 40 -7.70 -3.95 -10.75
C THR A 40 -8.22 -2.53 -10.51
N THR A 41 -9.13 -2.39 -9.54
CA THR A 41 -9.67 -1.11 -9.10
C THR A 41 -8.65 -0.19 -8.43
N ASN A 42 -7.43 -0.66 -8.19
CA ASN A 42 -6.34 0.21 -7.77
C ASN A 42 -6.00 1.19 -8.88
N ASP A 43 -6.43 2.42 -8.71
CA ASP A 43 -6.11 3.57 -9.55
C ASP A 43 -5.43 4.66 -8.70
N ASP A 44 -5.07 5.76 -9.35
CA ASP A 44 -4.42 6.88 -8.66
C ASP A 44 -5.28 7.45 -7.53
N ASN A 45 -6.61 7.40 -7.65
CA ASN A 45 -7.50 7.87 -6.60
C ASN A 45 -7.44 6.95 -5.37
N THR A 46 -7.48 5.64 -5.59
CA THR A 46 -7.32 4.63 -4.54
C THR A 46 -5.98 4.76 -3.83
N ALA A 47 -4.90 4.99 -4.60
CA ALA A 47 -3.57 5.21 -4.03
C ALA A 47 -3.51 6.49 -3.17
N ARG A 48 -4.10 7.60 -3.63
CA ARG A 48 -4.16 8.85 -2.86
C ARG A 48 -4.88 8.64 -1.53
N GLU A 49 -6.07 8.06 -1.57
CA GLU A 49 -6.88 7.83 -0.37
C GLU A 49 -6.20 6.88 0.62
N PHE A 50 -5.50 5.84 0.13
CA PHE A 50 -4.69 4.95 0.97
C PHE A 50 -3.65 5.72 1.80
N PHE A 51 -2.92 6.65 1.17
CA PHE A 51 -1.87 7.39 1.86
C PHE A 51 -2.36 8.60 2.68
N LEU A 52 -3.61 9.07 2.47
CA LEU A 52 -4.20 10.17 3.25
C LEU A 52 -4.46 9.77 4.71
N ASN A 53 -4.77 8.49 4.98
CA ASN A 53 -5.08 7.98 6.31
C ASN A 53 -4.14 6.84 6.74
N PRO A 54 -2.84 7.13 6.97
CA PRO A 54 -1.82 6.11 7.23
C PRO A 54 -2.09 5.29 8.50
N VAL A 55 -2.78 5.86 9.50
CA VAL A 55 -3.18 5.16 10.73
C VAL A 55 -4.15 4.02 10.40
N ILE A 56 -5.19 4.32 9.62
CA ILE A 56 -6.20 3.33 9.21
C ILE A 56 -5.56 2.30 8.27
N ALA A 57 -4.78 2.76 7.29
CA ALA A 57 -4.07 1.88 6.36
C ALA A 57 -3.12 0.91 7.09
N SER A 58 -2.39 1.39 8.09
CA SER A 58 -1.55 0.57 8.98
C SER A 58 -2.38 -0.46 9.76
N SER A 59 -3.47 -0.02 10.39
CA SER A 59 -4.36 -0.91 11.14
C SER A 59 -4.98 -2.02 10.29
N ILE A 60 -5.31 -1.73 9.03
CA ILE A 60 -5.91 -2.69 8.11
C ILE A 60 -4.86 -3.68 7.56
N THR A 61 -3.71 -3.17 7.11
CA THR A 61 -2.69 -3.98 6.42
C THR A 61 -1.68 -4.63 7.35
N GLY A 62 -1.55 -4.14 8.58
CA GLY A 62 -0.50 -4.52 9.52
C GLY A 62 0.89 -3.95 9.17
N ILE A 63 0.98 -3.08 8.16
CA ILE A 63 2.23 -2.40 7.79
C ILE A 63 2.47 -1.25 8.75
N ASP A 64 3.72 -1.06 9.18
CA ASP A 64 4.11 0.05 10.05
C ASP A 64 3.66 1.42 9.51
N GLU A 65 3.02 2.21 10.37
CA GLU A 65 2.46 3.52 10.00
C GLU A 65 3.56 4.49 9.54
N ILE A 66 4.72 4.47 10.20
CA ILE A 66 5.84 5.35 9.89
C ILE A 66 6.37 5.03 8.48
N LEU A 67 6.44 3.75 8.12
CA LEU A 67 6.79 3.33 6.77
C LEU A 67 5.79 3.85 5.73
N ILE A 68 4.49 3.71 5.96
CA ILE A 68 3.45 4.24 5.05
C ILE A 68 3.61 5.75 4.86
N ARG A 69 3.84 6.51 5.94
CA ARG A 69 4.07 7.97 5.88
C ARG A 69 5.34 8.32 5.09
N LYS A 70 6.44 7.60 5.33
CA LYS A 70 7.70 7.85 4.61
C LYS A 70 7.55 7.56 3.11
N LEU A 71 6.86 6.47 2.74
CA LEU A 71 6.57 6.15 1.35
C LEU A 71 5.70 7.21 0.69
N HIS A 72 4.70 7.75 1.40
CA HIS A 72 3.91 8.87 0.90
C HIS A 72 4.79 10.09 0.58
N VAL A 73 5.72 10.45 1.47
CA VAL A 73 6.66 11.56 1.23
C VAL A 73 7.53 11.30 0.00
N VAL A 74 8.06 10.08 -0.16
CA VAL A 74 8.87 9.72 -1.33
C VAL A 74 8.07 9.91 -2.61
N LEU A 75 6.87 9.33 -2.69
CA LEU A 75 6.00 9.39 -3.87
C LEU A 75 5.59 10.84 -4.20
N THR A 76 5.12 11.59 -3.21
CA THR A 76 4.71 12.99 -3.40
C THR A 76 5.88 13.86 -3.82
N THR A 77 7.07 13.64 -3.24
CA THR A 77 8.29 14.36 -3.64
C THR A 77 8.67 14.04 -5.09
N THR A 78 8.61 12.79 -5.52
CA THR A 78 8.90 12.44 -6.92
C THR A 78 7.86 13.00 -7.91
N ALA A 79 6.62 13.18 -7.47
CA ALA A 79 5.52 13.64 -8.31
C ALA A 79 5.28 15.17 -8.26
N CYS A 80 6.02 15.93 -7.43
CA CYS A 80 5.70 17.34 -7.18
C CYS A 80 6.04 18.29 -8.35
N GLY A 81 6.86 17.84 -9.31
CA GLY A 81 7.30 18.64 -10.45
C GLY A 81 8.17 19.85 -10.07
N GLN A 82 8.70 19.90 -8.84
CA GLN A 82 9.57 20.97 -8.35
C GLN A 82 11.03 20.54 -8.29
N ASN A 83 11.94 21.51 -8.20
CA ASN A 83 13.34 21.23 -7.89
C ASN A 83 13.46 20.74 -6.44
N ILE A 84 14.14 19.62 -6.26
CA ILE A 84 14.33 18.97 -4.96
C ILE A 84 15.82 18.93 -4.64
N ASP A 85 16.17 19.14 -3.37
CA ASP A 85 17.54 18.89 -2.90
C ASP A 85 17.83 17.38 -2.99
N ALA A 86 18.63 17.00 -3.99
CA ALA A 86 18.98 15.61 -4.25
C ALA A 86 19.73 14.94 -3.08
N GLN A 87 20.55 15.69 -2.33
CA GLN A 87 21.30 15.14 -1.20
C GLN A 87 20.39 14.88 -0.01
N GLN A 88 19.48 15.82 0.28
CA GLN A 88 18.50 15.65 1.34
C GLN A 88 17.52 14.51 1.02
N PHE A 89 17.02 14.47 -0.22
CA PHE A 89 16.11 13.41 -0.66
C PHE A 89 16.77 12.03 -0.64
N LYS A 90 18.03 11.92 -1.08
CA LYS A 90 18.81 10.68 -0.98
C LYS A 90 18.95 10.20 0.47
N LYS A 91 19.29 11.09 1.41
CA LYS A 91 19.38 10.77 2.84
C LYS A 91 18.04 10.26 3.38
N PHE A 92 16.94 10.92 3.00
CA PHE A 92 15.59 10.51 3.40
C PHE A 92 15.22 9.11 2.87
N CYS A 93 15.50 8.84 1.58
CA CYS A 93 15.26 7.52 0.98
C CYS A 93 16.09 6.42 1.67
N LEU A 94 17.37 6.66 1.95
CA LEU A 94 18.22 5.71 2.67
C LEU A 94 17.75 5.46 4.11
N ALA A 95 17.31 6.51 4.82
CA ALA A 95 16.74 6.37 6.15
C ALA A 95 15.39 5.63 6.14
N THR A 96 14.62 5.78 5.07
CA THR A 96 13.38 5.03 4.85
C THR A 96 13.67 3.56 4.57
N ALA A 97 14.65 3.27 3.70
CA ALA A 97 15.06 1.90 3.39
C ALA A 97 15.61 1.14 4.61
N LYS A 98 16.29 1.82 5.54
CA LYS A 98 16.76 1.20 6.80
C LYS A 98 15.65 0.89 7.80
N HIS A 99 14.45 1.42 7.59
CA HIS A 99 13.28 1.21 8.46
C HIS A 99 12.49 -0.06 8.06
N TYR A 100 12.81 -0.64 6.90
CA TYR A 100 12.24 -1.87 6.36
C TYR A 100 13.31 -2.96 6.33
#